data_AF-A0A349YPN2-F1
#
_entry.id   AF-A0A349YPN2-F1
#
_cell.length_a   1.000
_cell.length_b   1.000
_cell.length_c   1.000
_cell.angle_alpha   90.00
_cell.angle_beta   90.00
_cell.angle_gamma   90.00
#
_symmetry.space_group_name_H-M   'P 1'
#
loop_
_entity.id
_entity.type
_entity.pdbx_description
1 polymer ?
#
loop_
_entity_poly.entity_id
_entity_poly.type
_entity_poly.pdbx_seq_one_letter_code
_entity_poly.pdbx_strand_id
1 'polypeptide(L)'
;KEIEFARIEHSFTVEQTKKLYERTKKLFYTPAAVVCTTFLYALSEFSEESAVAVNLTLFNRQPLHKDINMVLGEFTNTAVAKCGSDRTVSFMEEVKNVQKQFWKMVEFRNYDGTEILKKLARGQLGKAVMPIVFTCMLAGEQPIQDSGFKEQYAISQTPQVVLDHHVRDDLGYLTISWDYVKELLGEKEVNQIFTRYVELLTQVIECSDWSTIRRKDRNDVGL
;
A
#
# COMPACT_ATOMS: atom_id res chain seq x y z
N LYS A 1 12.26 27.00 4.52
CA LYS A 1 11.88 26.48 3.18
C LYS A 1 10.57 25.75 3.38
N GLU A 2 9.54 26.11 2.61
CA GLU A 2 8.25 25.41 2.65
C GLU A 2 8.42 24.05 1.98
N ILE A 3 7.84 22.99 2.55
CA ILE A 3 7.96 21.62 2.03
C ILE A 3 6.94 21.47 0.90
N GLU A 4 7.40 21.12 -0.30
CA GLU A 4 6.52 20.91 -1.46
C GLU A 4 6.15 19.44 -1.64
N PHE A 5 4.85 19.18 -1.80
CA PHE A 5 4.32 17.86 -2.07
C PHE A 5 3.91 17.71 -3.53
N ALA A 6 4.09 16.53 -4.10
CA ALA A 6 3.54 16.15 -5.40
C ALA A 6 2.67 14.90 -5.28
N ARG A 7 1.73 14.76 -6.24
CA ARG A 7 0.92 13.56 -6.42
C ARG A 7 1.24 12.91 -7.76
N ILE A 8 1.36 11.59 -7.76
CA ILE A 8 1.29 10.74 -8.96
C ILE A 8 0.22 9.68 -8.74
N GLU A 9 -0.54 9.34 -9.79
CA GLU A 9 -1.63 8.37 -9.70
C GLU A 9 -1.79 7.53 -10.97
N HIS A 10 -2.40 6.37 -10.80
CA HIS A 10 -2.79 5.47 -11.88
C HIS A 10 -4.12 4.82 -11.53
N SER A 11 -5.03 4.80 -12.50
CA SER A 11 -6.31 4.10 -12.40
C SER A 11 -6.36 2.96 -13.40
N PHE A 12 -6.64 1.77 -12.90
CA PHE A 12 -6.88 0.59 -13.72
C PHE A 12 -8.31 0.62 -14.25
N THR A 13 -8.60 -0.13 -15.31
CA THR A 13 -9.98 -0.25 -15.80
C THR A 13 -10.85 -1.06 -14.84
N VAL A 14 -12.18 -0.92 -14.96
CA VAL A 14 -13.15 -1.78 -14.24
C VAL A 14 -12.88 -3.26 -14.53
N GLU A 15 -12.54 -3.61 -15.78
CA GLU A 15 -12.23 -4.98 -16.17
C GLU A 15 -10.96 -5.50 -15.51
N GLN A 16 -9.89 -4.70 -15.50
CA GLN A 16 -8.63 -5.05 -14.82
C GLN A 16 -8.83 -5.22 -13.32
N THR A 17 -9.62 -4.35 -12.72
CA THR A 17 -10.00 -4.41 -11.31
C THR A 17 -10.73 -5.72 -11.03
N LYS A 18 -11.79 -6.02 -11.78
CA LYS A 18 -12.53 -7.28 -11.66
C LYS A 18 -11.63 -8.51 -11.80
N LYS A 19 -10.72 -8.52 -12.79
CA LYS A 19 -9.72 -9.61 -12.95
C LYS A 19 -8.85 -9.79 -11.70
N LEU A 20 -8.38 -8.70 -11.07
CA LEU A 20 -7.65 -8.77 -9.81
C LEU A 20 -8.47 -9.46 -8.72
N TYR A 21 -9.71 -9.02 -8.52
CA TYR A 21 -10.62 -9.56 -7.51
C TYR A 21 -10.94 -11.04 -7.75
N GLU A 22 -11.29 -11.42 -8.97
CA GLU A 22 -11.55 -12.82 -9.33
C GLU A 22 -10.33 -13.71 -9.10
N ARG A 23 -9.14 -13.24 -9.48
CA ARG A 23 -7.91 -14.02 -9.35
C ARG A 23 -7.48 -14.19 -7.90
N THR A 24 -7.45 -13.10 -7.14
CA THR A 24 -7.12 -13.13 -5.71
C THR A 24 -8.06 -14.08 -4.97
N LYS A 25 -9.36 -14.02 -5.27
CA LYS A 25 -10.38 -14.95 -4.75
C LYS A 25 -10.09 -16.41 -5.10
N LYS A 26 -9.78 -16.73 -6.37
CA LYS A 26 -9.44 -18.09 -6.82
C LYS A 26 -8.20 -18.66 -6.11
N LEU A 27 -7.24 -17.79 -5.75
CA LEU A 27 -5.99 -18.16 -5.10
C LEU A 27 -6.04 -18.02 -3.56
N PHE A 28 -7.20 -17.70 -2.97
CA PHE A 28 -7.39 -17.49 -1.53
C PHE A 28 -6.52 -16.36 -0.94
N TYR A 29 -6.24 -15.32 -1.74
CA TYR A 29 -5.58 -14.10 -1.33
C TYR A 29 -6.55 -12.92 -1.28
N THR A 30 -6.22 -11.93 -0.47
CA THR A 30 -6.90 -10.64 -0.42
C THR A 30 -6.26 -9.70 -1.46
N PRO A 31 -7.05 -8.89 -2.17
CA PRO A 31 -6.54 -7.84 -3.05
C PRO A 31 -5.54 -6.92 -2.33
N ALA A 32 -5.85 -6.53 -1.10
CA ALA A 32 -4.99 -5.66 -0.29
C ALA A 32 -3.57 -6.25 -0.07
N ALA A 33 -3.47 -7.55 0.25
CA ALA A 33 -2.18 -8.20 0.44
C ALA A 33 -1.38 -8.29 -0.88
N VAL A 34 -2.06 -8.58 -2.00
CA VAL A 34 -1.44 -8.64 -3.33
C VAL A 34 -0.91 -7.27 -3.75
N VAL A 35 -1.71 -6.22 -3.59
CA VAL A 35 -1.32 -4.84 -3.93
C VAL A 35 -0.15 -4.37 -3.06
N CYS A 36 -0.23 -4.61 -1.74
CA CYS A 36 0.85 -4.28 -0.81
C CYS A 36 2.15 -5.04 -1.11
N THR A 37 2.07 -6.34 -1.43
CA THR A 37 3.26 -7.13 -1.80
C THR A 37 3.90 -6.60 -3.07
N THR A 38 3.07 -6.22 -4.05
CA THR A 38 3.56 -5.63 -5.31
C THR A 38 4.25 -4.28 -5.08
N PHE A 39 3.72 -3.46 -4.17
CA PHE A 39 4.33 -2.21 -3.76
C PHE A 39 5.69 -2.44 -3.05
N LEU A 40 5.73 -3.38 -2.10
CA LEU A 40 6.97 -3.77 -1.42
C LEU A 40 8.01 -4.31 -2.40
N TYR A 41 7.61 -5.07 -3.42
CA TYR A 41 8.49 -5.52 -4.49
C TYR A 41 9.10 -4.33 -5.23
N ALA A 42 8.27 -3.40 -5.71
CA ALA A 42 8.75 -2.20 -6.40
C ALA A 42 9.72 -1.38 -5.54
N LEU A 43 9.43 -1.18 -4.24
CA LEU A 43 10.36 -0.49 -3.33
C LEU A 43 11.69 -1.26 -3.16
N SER A 44 11.63 -2.58 -3.01
CA SER A 44 12.82 -3.42 -2.79
C SER A 44 13.78 -3.48 -3.99
N GLU A 45 13.29 -3.18 -5.20
CA GLU A 45 14.11 -3.10 -6.40
C GLU A 45 14.95 -1.82 -6.44
N PHE A 46 14.55 -0.77 -5.71
CA PHE A 46 15.22 0.54 -5.70
C PHE A 46 15.85 0.88 -4.33
N SER A 47 15.72 -0.02 -3.36
CA SER A 47 16.33 0.09 -2.04
C SER A 47 17.73 -0.54 -2.03
N GLU A 48 18.65 0.01 -1.23
CA GLU A 48 19.95 -0.62 -0.98
C GLU A 48 19.79 -1.95 -0.23
N GLU A 49 18.82 -1.98 0.68
CA GLU A 49 18.42 -3.17 1.41
C GLU A 49 17.31 -3.91 0.66
N SER A 50 17.47 -5.22 0.51
CA SER A 50 16.45 -6.08 -0.11
C SER A 50 15.23 -6.32 0.78
N ALA A 51 15.39 -6.19 2.09
CA ALA A 51 14.28 -6.19 3.03
C ALA A 51 13.70 -4.78 3.15
N VAL A 52 12.40 -4.65 2.92
CA VAL A 52 11.68 -3.37 3.00
C VAL A 52 10.45 -3.51 3.88
N ALA A 53 10.09 -2.42 4.55
CA ALA A 53 8.90 -2.36 5.38
C ALA A 53 8.21 -1.01 5.23
N VAL A 54 6.88 -1.00 5.38
CA VAL A 54 6.03 0.19 5.28
C VAL A 54 5.11 0.28 6.48
N ASN A 55 4.75 1.50 6.86
CA ASN A 55 3.72 1.76 7.85
C ASN A 55 2.35 1.54 7.19
N LEU A 56 1.62 0.55 7.65
CA LEU A 56 0.32 0.17 7.14
C LEU A 56 -0.77 0.85 7.95
N THR A 57 -1.68 1.55 7.30
CA THR A 57 -2.90 2.09 7.91
C THR A 57 -4.10 1.29 7.42
N LEU A 58 -4.92 0.80 8.35
CA LEU A 58 -6.16 0.11 8.06
C LEU A 58 -7.32 0.75 8.82
N PHE A 59 -8.48 0.75 8.20
CA PHE A 59 -9.73 1.14 8.84
C PHE A 59 -10.16 0.06 9.84
N ASN A 60 -10.37 0.45 11.09
CA ASN A 60 -10.65 -0.41 12.23
C ASN A 60 -11.99 -0.03 12.89
N ARG A 61 -13.09 -0.19 12.16
CA ARG A 61 -14.44 -0.04 12.71
C ARG A 61 -14.82 -1.27 13.52
N GLN A 62 -14.60 -1.23 14.82
CA GLN A 62 -15.03 -2.29 15.72
C GLN A 62 -16.56 -2.29 15.87
N PRO A 63 -17.23 -3.46 15.90
CA PRO A 63 -18.69 -3.55 16.03
C PRO A 63 -19.17 -3.27 17.47
N LEU A 64 -18.77 -2.13 18.03
CA LEU A 64 -19.10 -1.69 19.40
C LEU A 64 -20.50 -1.06 19.50
N HIS A 65 -21.06 -0.64 18.37
CA HIS A 65 -22.40 -0.05 18.28
C HIS A 65 -23.08 -0.50 16.99
N LYS A 66 -24.42 -0.67 17.03
CA LYS A 66 -25.23 -1.07 15.87
C LYS A 66 -25.08 -0.12 14.67
N ASP A 67 -24.89 1.17 14.96
CA ASP A 67 -24.80 2.23 13.96
C ASP A 67 -23.34 2.60 13.64
N ILE A 68 -22.34 1.80 14.03
CA ILE A 68 -20.92 2.18 13.91
C ILE A 68 -20.49 2.49 12.47
N ASN A 69 -21.14 1.87 11.47
CA ASN A 69 -20.89 2.13 10.05
C ASN A 69 -21.46 3.47 9.57
N MET A 70 -22.35 4.09 10.34
CA MET A 70 -22.95 5.40 10.07
C MET A 70 -22.24 6.54 10.82
N VAL A 71 -21.27 6.21 11.69
CA VAL A 71 -20.55 7.21 12.49
C VAL A 71 -19.41 7.81 11.68
N LEU A 72 -19.41 9.14 11.57
CA LEU A 72 -18.23 9.89 11.14
C LEU A 72 -17.24 9.97 12.31
N GLY A 73 -16.01 9.51 12.10
CA GLY A 73 -15.00 9.45 13.15
C GLY A 73 -13.66 8.92 12.67
N GLU A 74 -12.67 9.00 13.56
CA GLU A 74 -11.34 8.45 13.38
C GLU A 74 -11.38 6.96 13.78
N PHE A 75 -10.99 6.07 12.85
CA PHE A 75 -10.98 4.62 13.07
C PHE A 75 -9.68 3.99 12.56
N THR A 76 -8.64 4.77 12.31
CA THR A 76 -7.41 4.28 11.71
C THR A 76 -6.60 3.56 12.77
N ASN A 77 -6.11 2.38 12.43
CA ASN A 77 -5.04 1.75 13.20
C ASN A 77 -3.79 1.59 12.32
N THR A 78 -2.63 1.57 12.95
CA THR A 78 -1.33 1.48 12.29
C THR A 78 -0.62 0.16 12.62
N ALA A 79 0.13 -0.39 11.66
CA ALA A 79 1.02 -1.52 11.85
C ALA A 79 2.19 -1.46 10.88
N VAL A 80 3.02 -2.49 10.87
CA VAL A 80 4.13 -2.61 9.91
C VAL A 80 3.87 -3.82 9.03
N ALA A 81 3.92 -3.61 7.71
CA ALA A 81 3.98 -4.66 6.72
C ALA A 81 5.40 -4.72 6.15
N LYS A 82 5.98 -5.91 6.09
CA LYS A 82 7.34 -6.11 5.56
C LYS A 82 7.42 -7.19 4.51
N CYS A 83 8.38 -7.02 3.61
CA CYS A 83 8.88 -8.03 2.70
C CYS A 83 10.30 -8.45 3.11
N GLY A 84 10.57 -9.75 3.13
CA GLY A 84 11.88 -10.30 3.51
C GLY A 84 12.97 -10.06 2.47
N SER A 85 14.25 -10.16 2.86
CA SER A 85 15.39 -10.00 1.95
C SER A 85 15.60 -11.16 0.96
N ASP A 86 15.06 -12.34 1.27
CA ASP A 86 15.22 -13.53 0.44
C ASP A 86 14.45 -13.41 -0.87
N ARG A 87 15.17 -13.19 -1.97
CA ARG A 87 14.63 -13.06 -3.33
C ARG A 87 14.23 -14.40 -3.96
N THR A 88 14.57 -15.53 -3.35
CA THR A 88 14.17 -16.86 -3.83
C THR A 88 12.73 -17.21 -3.45
N VAL A 89 12.16 -16.51 -2.48
CA VAL A 89 10.75 -16.65 -2.08
C VAL A 89 9.86 -16.26 -3.26
N SER A 90 8.98 -17.20 -3.64
CA SER A 90 8.00 -16.96 -4.70
C SER A 90 7.06 -15.81 -4.34
N PHE A 91 6.58 -15.08 -5.35
CA PHE A 91 5.61 -14.00 -5.14
C PHE A 91 4.37 -14.46 -4.34
N MET A 92 3.85 -15.65 -4.64
CA MET A 92 2.69 -16.20 -3.93
C MET A 92 2.96 -16.44 -2.43
N GLU A 93 4.12 -16.99 -2.08
CA GLU A 93 4.46 -17.18 -0.67
C GLU A 93 4.69 -15.84 0.03
N GLU A 94 5.20 -14.82 -0.68
CA GLU A 94 5.31 -13.48 -0.10
C GLU A 94 3.94 -12.83 0.13
N VAL A 95 3.01 -12.93 -0.83
CA VAL A 95 1.61 -12.48 -0.66
C VAL A 95 0.99 -13.13 0.57
N LYS A 96 1.18 -14.44 0.72
CA LYS A 96 0.69 -15.18 1.89
C LYS A 96 1.31 -14.68 3.19
N ASN A 97 2.60 -14.34 3.19
CA ASN A 97 3.28 -13.78 4.36
C ASN A 97 2.78 -12.37 4.72
N VAL A 98 2.58 -11.50 3.73
CA VAL A 98 1.99 -10.16 3.94
C VAL A 98 0.55 -10.29 4.43
N GLN A 99 -0.26 -11.19 3.86
CA GLN A 99 -1.62 -11.43 4.33
C GLN A 99 -1.68 -11.91 5.78
N LYS A 100 -0.78 -12.80 6.20
CA LYS A 100 -0.67 -13.21 7.61
C LYS A 100 -0.33 -12.03 8.52
N GLN A 101 0.49 -11.08 8.06
CA GLN A 101 0.78 -9.86 8.82
C GLN A 101 -0.47 -8.98 8.97
N PHE A 102 -1.28 -8.86 7.92
CA PHE A 102 -2.56 -8.14 7.98
C PHE A 102 -3.54 -8.79 8.96
N TRP A 103 -3.63 -10.12 8.97
CA TRP A 103 -4.48 -10.83 9.95
C TRP A 103 -4.04 -10.61 11.38
N LYS A 104 -2.74 -10.63 11.66
CA LYS A 104 -2.21 -10.28 12.99
C LYS A 104 -2.59 -8.85 13.37
N MET A 105 -2.54 -7.90 12.43
CA MET A 105 -2.97 -6.53 12.70
C MET A 105 -4.46 -6.47 13.09
N VAL A 106 -5.32 -7.21 12.39
CA VAL A 106 -6.75 -7.30 12.74
C VAL A 106 -6.96 -8.00 14.09
N GLU A 107 -6.19 -9.05 14.40
CA GLU A 107 -6.22 -9.73 15.69
C GLU A 107 -5.83 -8.79 16.84
N PHE A 108 -4.77 -8.01 16.65
CA PHE A 108 -4.26 -7.04 17.62
C PHE A 108 -4.85 -5.63 17.45
N ARG A 109 -6.02 -5.50 16.82
CA ARG A 109 -6.64 -4.20 16.52
C ARG A 109 -7.03 -3.37 17.75
N ASN A 110 -6.96 -3.94 18.95
CA ASN A 110 -7.17 -3.26 20.23
C ASN A 110 -5.89 -2.59 20.77
N TYR A 111 -4.74 -2.88 20.18
CA TYR A 111 -3.48 -2.24 20.54
C TYR A 111 -3.30 -0.97 19.73
N ASP A 112 -2.77 0.05 20.40
CA ASP A 112 -2.36 1.30 19.77
C ASP A 112 -1.08 1.07 18.95
N GLY A 113 -1.21 1.03 17.62
CA GLY A 113 -0.09 0.89 16.70
C GLY A 113 0.96 2.00 16.82
N THR A 114 0.56 3.18 17.31
CA THR A 114 1.49 4.29 17.53
C THR A 114 2.48 3.99 18.65
N GLU A 115 2.10 3.17 19.64
CA GLU A 115 3.02 2.71 20.68
C GLU A 115 4.10 1.76 20.12
N ILE A 116 3.77 0.99 19.07
CA ILE A 116 4.75 0.16 18.35
C ILE A 116 5.74 1.06 17.60
N LEU A 117 5.24 2.05 16.86
CA LEU A 117 6.07 3.01 16.14
C LEU A 117 6.97 3.82 17.10
N LYS A 118 6.43 4.28 18.24
CA LYS A 118 7.21 4.95 19.30
C LYS A 118 8.31 4.04 19.85
N LYS A 119 8.04 2.75 20.05
CA LYS A 119 9.05 1.77 20.48
C LYS A 119 10.15 1.59 19.44
N LEU A 120 9.80 1.51 18.16
CA LEU A 120 10.77 1.44 17.06
C LEU A 120 11.60 2.74 16.97
N ALA A 121 11.00 3.88 17.30
CA ALA A 121 11.67 5.19 17.31
C ALA A 121 12.57 5.47 18.50
N ARG A 122 12.60 4.59 19.52
CA ARG A 122 13.45 4.79 20.72
C ARG A 122 14.92 4.83 20.32
N GLY A 123 15.59 5.94 20.67
CA GLY A 123 17.00 6.17 20.32
C GLY A 123 17.23 6.80 18.94
N GLN A 124 16.17 7.09 18.17
CA GLN A 124 16.24 7.71 16.84
C GLN A 124 15.56 9.10 16.82
N LEU A 125 15.86 9.93 17.82
CA LEU A 125 15.31 11.28 17.95
C LEU A 125 15.52 12.09 16.65
N GLY A 126 14.43 12.62 16.08
CA GLY A 126 14.45 13.44 14.87
C GLY A 126 14.44 12.66 13.54
N LYS A 127 14.42 11.32 13.55
CA LYS A 127 14.29 10.51 12.32
C LYS A 127 12.87 9.92 12.21
N ALA A 128 12.30 9.98 11.01
CA ALA A 128 11.08 9.25 10.68
C ALA A 128 11.43 7.76 10.57
N VAL A 129 10.90 6.94 11.49
CA VAL A 129 11.28 5.52 11.63
C VAL A 129 10.55 4.61 10.63
N MET A 130 9.43 5.10 10.07
CA MET A 130 8.69 4.45 8.98
C MET A 130 8.06 5.52 8.08
N PRO A 131 8.85 6.21 7.23
CA PRO A 131 8.39 7.39 6.48
C PRO A 131 7.53 7.04 5.26
N ILE A 132 7.39 5.76 4.93
CA ILE A 132 6.59 5.28 3.80
C ILE A 132 5.31 4.67 4.37
N VAL A 133 4.17 5.26 4.04
CA VAL A 133 2.84 4.83 4.49
C VAL A 133 2.12 4.11 3.35
N PHE A 134 1.41 3.05 3.68
CA PHE A 134 0.50 2.33 2.80
C PHE A 134 -0.89 2.33 3.42
N THR A 135 -1.80 3.07 2.80
CA THR A 135 -3.20 3.23 3.19
C THR A 135 -4.10 2.51 2.19
N CYS A 136 -4.78 1.46 2.65
CA CYS A 136 -5.62 0.63 1.79
C CYS A 136 -7.10 0.71 2.18
N MET A 137 -7.91 1.19 1.23
CA MET A 137 -9.35 1.42 1.37
C MET A 137 -10.09 0.70 0.25
N LEU A 138 -9.88 -0.62 0.15
CA LEU A 138 -10.56 -1.48 -0.81
C LEU A 138 -11.89 -1.97 -0.22
N ALA A 139 -13.00 -1.55 -0.82
CA ALA A 139 -14.37 -1.93 -0.46
C ALA A 139 -14.86 -3.17 -1.22
N GLY A 140 -14.17 -3.58 -2.28
CA GLY A 140 -14.52 -4.72 -3.11
C GLY A 140 -15.33 -4.35 -4.34
N GLU A 141 -15.92 -5.36 -4.98
CA GLU A 141 -16.86 -5.20 -6.10
C GLU A 141 -18.21 -4.62 -5.62
N GLN A 142 -18.18 -3.43 -5.04
CA GLN A 142 -19.37 -2.66 -4.70
C GLN A 142 -19.86 -1.91 -5.95
N PRO A 143 -21.18 -1.77 -6.13
CA PRO A 143 -21.69 -0.89 -7.18
C PRO A 143 -21.20 0.54 -6.92
N ILE A 144 -20.78 1.21 -8.00
CA ILE A 144 -20.43 2.63 -7.97
C ILE A 144 -21.60 3.39 -7.37
N GLN A 145 -21.43 3.92 -6.16
CA GLN A 145 -22.40 4.82 -5.57
C GLN A 145 -22.08 6.23 -6.07
N ASP A 146 -22.99 6.79 -6.85
CA ASP A 146 -22.97 8.22 -7.14
C ASP A 146 -23.26 8.97 -5.83
N SER A 147 -22.21 9.48 -5.21
CA SER A 147 -22.32 10.27 -3.99
C SER A 147 -22.91 11.66 -4.25
N GLY A 148 -23.02 12.08 -5.53
CA GLY A 148 -23.29 13.46 -5.92
C GLY A 148 -22.09 14.40 -5.71
N PHE A 149 -20.98 13.90 -5.18
CA PHE A 149 -19.73 14.63 -4.98
C PHE A 149 -18.65 14.10 -5.92
N LYS A 150 -17.83 15.02 -6.43
CA LYS A 150 -16.65 14.70 -7.23
C LYS A 150 -15.42 15.29 -6.56
N GLU A 151 -14.44 14.45 -6.26
CA GLU A 151 -13.12 14.92 -5.83
C GLU A 151 -12.50 15.78 -6.94
N GLN A 152 -12.21 17.04 -6.63
CA GLN A 152 -11.55 17.98 -7.56
C GLN A 152 -10.05 18.09 -7.29
N TYR A 153 -9.65 17.90 -6.04
CA TYR A 153 -8.27 17.98 -5.59
C TYR A 153 -8.12 17.22 -4.28
N ALA A 154 -7.05 16.43 -4.16
CA ALA A 154 -6.63 15.82 -2.92
C ALA A 154 -5.11 15.69 -2.90
N ILE A 155 -4.49 16.01 -1.78
CA ILE A 155 -3.09 15.72 -1.46
C ILE A 155 -3.01 15.50 0.05
N SER A 156 -2.36 14.43 0.50
CA SER A 156 -2.08 14.25 1.92
C SER A 156 -0.76 14.93 2.30
N GLN A 157 -0.74 15.58 3.46
CA GLN A 157 0.44 16.20 4.04
C GLN A 157 0.56 15.72 5.48
N THR A 158 1.16 14.55 5.65
CA THR A 158 1.29 13.92 6.97
C THR A 158 2.69 14.17 7.52
N PRO A 159 2.84 14.78 8.72
CA PRO A 159 4.15 14.98 9.32
C PRO A 159 4.94 13.67 9.41
N GLN A 160 6.23 13.73 9.11
CA GLN A 160 7.15 12.58 9.13
C GLN A 160 6.85 11.48 8.10
N VAL A 161 5.92 11.72 7.18
CA VAL A 161 5.67 10.86 6.02
C VAL A 161 6.32 11.50 4.80
N VAL A 162 7.15 10.73 4.13
CA VAL A 162 7.88 11.14 2.92
C VAL A 162 7.15 10.65 1.67
N LEU A 163 6.47 9.51 1.77
CA LEU A 163 5.62 8.94 0.72
C LEU A 163 4.38 8.32 1.36
N ASP A 164 3.21 8.81 0.99
CA ASP A 164 1.91 8.30 1.40
C ASP A 164 1.22 7.61 0.21
N HIS A 165 1.13 6.29 0.26
CA HIS A 165 0.51 5.50 -0.79
C HIS A 165 -0.94 5.18 -0.44
N HIS A 166 -1.87 5.69 -1.25
CA HIS A 166 -3.29 5.34 -1.18
C HIS A 166 -3.67 4.29 -2.22
N VAL A 167 -4.45 3.31 -1.80
CA VAL A 167 -5.09 2.29 -2.64
C VAL A 167 -6.59 2.35 -2.41
N ARG A 168 -7.39 2.58 -3.46
CA ARG A 168 -8.84 2.73 -3.38
C ARG A 168 -9.56 2.05 -4.54
N ASP A 169 -10.83 1.73 -4.35
CA ASP A 169 -11.74 1.23 -5.38
C ASP A 169 -13.15 1.84 -5.29
N ASP A 170 -13.29 2.96 -4.59
CA ASP A 170 -14.57 3.62 -4.32
C ASP A 170 -15.29 4.12 -5.59
N LEU A 171 -14.55 4.30 -6.69
CA LEU A 171 -15.08 4.64 -8.01
C LEU A 171 -15.40 3.41 -8.89
N GLY A 172 -15.38 2.21 -8.31
CA GLY A 172 -15.64 0.93 -9.00
C GLY A 172 -14.45 0.39 -9.79
N TYR A 173 -13.30 1.04 -9.70
CA TYR A 173 -12.04 0.60 -10.28
C TYR A 173 -10.88 0.92 -9.34
N LEU A 174 -9.83 0.10 -9.39
CA LEU A 174 -8.63 0.25 -8.59
C LEU A 174 -7.89 1.53 -8.99
N THR A 175 -7.68 2.42 -8.04
CA THR A 175 -6.80 3.58 -8.15
C THR A 175 -5.69 3.47 -7.12
N ILE A 176 -4.46 3.71 -7.58
CA ILE A 176 -3.28 3.89 -6.74
C ILE A 176 -2.76 5.31 -6.88
N SER A 177 -2.43 5.95 -5.76
CA SER A 177 -1.81 7.28 -5.78
C SER A 177 -0.73 7.40 -4.71
N TRP A 178 0.32 8.15 -5.01
CA TRP A 178 1.37 8.52 -4.05
C TRP A 178 1.39 10.03 -3.87
N ASP A 179 1.30 10.48 -2.63
CA ASP A 179 1.62 11.84 -2.22
C ASP A 179 3.01 11.83 -1.60
N TYR A 180 3.93 12.65 -2.10
CA TYR A 180 5.34 12.58 -1.69
C TYR A 180 6.01 13.94 -1.57
N VAL A 181 7.05 14.02 -0.73
CA VAL A 181 7.85 15.23 -0.51
C VAL A 181 8.91 15.36 -1.61
N LYS A 182 8.79 16.40 -2.46
CA LYS A 182 9.66 16.60 -3.63
C LYS A 182 11.13 16.80 -3.28
N GLU A 183 11.42 17.46 -2.15
CA GLU A 183 12.79 17.75 -1.74
C GLU A 183 13.51 16.53 -1.16
N LEU A 184 12.76 15.49 -0.76
CA LEU A 184 13.30 14.27 -0.18
C LEU A 184 13.34 13.11 -1.18
N LEU A 185 12.36 13.07 -2.10
CA LEU A 185 12.30 12.08 -3.17
C LEU A 185 12.36 12.79 -4.51
N GLY A 186 13.41 12.49 -5.27
CA GLY A 186 13.55 13.02 -6.62
C GLY A 186 12.40 12.56 -7.52
N GLU A 187 11.84 13.49 -8.29
CA GLU A 187 10.68 13.24 -9.14
C GLU A 187 10.94 12.12 -10.16
N LYS A 188 12.17 12.04 -10.69
CA LYS A 188 12.55 11.00 -11.65
C LYS A 188 12.50 9.60 -10.99
N GLU A 189 13.07 9.47 -9.80
CA GLU A 189 13.12 8.22 -9.05
C GLU A 189 11.70 7.78 -8.66
N VAL A 190 10.86 8.70 -8.17
CA VAL A 190 9.45 8.42 -7.87
C VAL A 190 8.71 7.91 -9.09
N ASN A 191 8.86 8.59 -10.23
CA ASN A 191 8.24 8.16 -11.49
C ASN A 191 8.70 6.76 -11.92
N GLN A 192 9.99 6.44 -11.75
CA GLN A 192 10.54 5.12 -12.10
C GLN A 192 9.96 4.01 -11.21
N ILE A 193 9.96 4.19 -9.89
CA ILE A 193 9.42 3.19 -8.95
C ILE A 193 7.91 3.04 -9.17
N PHE A 194 7.19 4.15 -9.36
CA PHE A 194 5.75 4.13 -9.61
C PHE A 194 5.41 3.41 -10.92
N THR A 195 6.14 3.69 -11.99
CA THR A 195 5.98 2.98 -13.28
C THR A 195 6.22 1.49 -13.10
N ARG A 196 7.29 1.11 -12.39
CA ARG A 196 7.59 -0.29 -12.11
C ARG A 196 6.50 -0.97 -11.28
N TYR A 197 5.94 -0.25 -10.31
CA TYR A 197 4.83 -0.73 -9.50
C TYR A 197 3.57 -1.00 -10.34
N VAL A 198 3.21 -0.07 -11.25
CA VAL A 198 2.12 -0.24 -12.20
C VAL A 198 2.35 -1.45 -13.13
N GLU A 199 3.57 -1.63 -13.64
CA GLU A 199 3.93 -2.78 -14.47
C GLU A 199 3.73 -4.10 -13.73
N LEU A 200 4.24 -4.21 -12.50
CA LEU A 200 4.10 -5.42 -11.69
C LEU A 200 2.63 -5.72 -11.39
N LEU A 201 1.83 -4.70 -11.02
CA LEU A 201 0.39 -4.88 -10.82
C LEU A 201 -0.33 -5.30 -12.10
N THR A 202 0.04 -4.72 -13.23
CA THR A 202 -0.51 -5.11 -14.54
C THR A 202 -0.17 -6.57 -14.84
N GLN A 203 1.05 -7.03 -14.54
CA GLN A 203 1.44 -8.43 -14.69
C GLN A 203 0.62 -9.35 -13.75
N VAL A 204 0.41 -8.95 -12.49
CA VAL A 204 -0.45 -9.69 -11.54
C VAL A 204 -1.88 -9.83 -12.08
N ILE A 205 -2.41 -8.77 -12.66
CA ILE A 205 -3.77 -8.68 -13.20
C ILE A 205 -3.92 -9.54 -14.46
N GLU A 206 -3.01 -9.42 -15.42
CA GLU A 206 -3.15 -10.05 -16.73
C GLU A 206 -2.57 -11.48 -16.76
N CYS A 207 -1.50 -11.77 -16.02
CA CYS A 207 -0.79 -13.04 -16.14
C CYS A 207 -1.44 -14.17 -15.33
N SER A 208 -1.90 -15.19 -16.09
CA SER A 208 -1.96 -16.62 -15.73
C SER A 208 -1.34 -17.01 -14.39
N ASP A 209 -0.02 -16.93 -14.45
CA ASP A 209 0.93 -17.67 -13.65
C ASP A 209 1.85 -16.70 -12.92
N TRP A 210 1.59 -16.54 -11.63
CA TRP A 210 2.39 -15.70 -10.74
C TRP A 210 3.75 -16.31 -10.41
N SER A 211 4.06 -17.53 -10.87
CA SER A 211 5.40 -18.09 -10.77
C SER A 211 6.43 -17.27 -11.56
N THR A 212 6.02 -16.41 -12.49
CA THR A 212 6.91 -15.55 -13.27
C THR A 212 7.22 -14.21 -12.61
N ILE A 213 6.43 -13.80 -11.61
CA ILE A 213 6.61 -12.50 -10.93
C ILE A 213 7.80 -12.59 -9.97
N ARG A 214 8.79 -11.73 -10.19
CA ARG A 214 10.04 -11.68 -9.42
C ARG A 214 10.48 -10.24 -9.18
N ARG A 215 11.22 -10.04 -8.09
CA ARG A 215 11.95 -8.81 -7.79
C ARG A 215 13.21 -8.77 -8.64
N LYS A 216 13.44 -7.69 -9.37
CA LYS A 216 14.72 -7.40 -10.03
C LYS A 216 15.81 -7.07 -9.01
N ASP A 217 17.07 -7.37 -9.33
CA ASP A 217 18.18 -6.83 -8.55
C ASP A 217 18.28 -5.31 -8.80
N ARG A 218 18.74 -4.54 -7.81
CA ARG A 218 18.94 -3.09 -7.95
C ARG A 218 19.84 -2.77 -9.14
N ASN A 219 20.84 -3.61 -9.39
CA ASN A 219 21.77 -3.46 -10.50
C ASN A 219 21.10 -3.65 -11.88
N ASP A 220 19.94 -4.32 -11.94
CA ASP A 220 19.20 -4.57 -13.18
C ASP A 220 18.21 -3.44 -13.51
N VAL A 221 18.01 -2.48 -12.61
CA VAL A 221 17.00 -1.40 -12.76
C VAL A 221 17.58 -0.11 -13.34
N GLY A 222 18.88 -0.08 -13.67
CA GLY A 222 19.52 1.02 -14.39
C GLY A 222 19.58 2.34 -13.63
N LEU A 223 19.78 2.26 -12.30
CA LEU A 223 20.04 3.40 -11.41
C LEU A 223 21.47 3.91 -11.53
#